data_AF-A0AAN6RHJ6-F1
#
_entry.id   AF-A0AAN6RHJ6-F1
#
_cell.length_a   1.000
_cell.length_b   1.000
_cell.length_c   1.000
_cell.angle_alpha   90.00
_cell.angle_beta   90.00
_cell.angle_gamma   90.00
#
_symmetry.space_group_name_H-M   'P 1'
#
loop_
_entity.id
_entity.type
_entity.pdbx_description
1 polymer ?
#
loop_
_entity_poly.entity_id
_entity_poly.type
_entity_poly.pdbx_seq_one_letter_code
_entity_poly.pdbx_strand_id
1 'polypeptide(L)'
;MHFSAIASSLILGLLVQSTTAAVSYGKSSAGEPLVWIEGDSECQATRITGSGNNPCEIPFKLRNGFTYFLRGCGGAGLTLFNGDGSFNANCSPSSKTLACGVKQEWRC
;
A
#
# COMPACT_ATOMS: atom_id res chain seq x y z
N MET A 1 22.53 52.82 19.65
CA MET A 1 21.38 52.19 18.97
C MET A 1 21.89 50.87 18.42
N HIS A 2 21.52 49.74 19.04
CA HIS A 2 21.99 48.40 18.68
C HIS A 2 21.18 47.86 17.50
N PHE A 3 21.86 47.36 16.47
CA PHE A 3 21.25 46.63 15.37
C PHE A 3 21.21 45.14 15.74
N SER A 4 20.03 44.61 16.04
CA SER A 4 19.81 43.17 16.23
C SER A 4 19.79 42.47 14.87
N ALA A 5 20.79 41.63 14.62
CA ALA A 5 20.77 40.69 13.49
C ALA A 5 19.81 39.55 13.80
N ILE A 6 18.74 39.44 13.03
CA ILE A 6 17.77 38.34 13.12
C ILE A 6 18.37 37.17 12.35
N ALA A 7 18.81 36.13 13.07
CA ALA A 7 19.32 34.91 12.47
C ALA A 7 18.14 34.12 11.87
N SER A 8 18.01 34.13 10.55
CA SER A 8 17.07 33.28 9.81
C SER A 8 17.57 31.83 9.83
N SER A 9 17.02 31.02 10.73
CA SER A 9 17.18 29.57 10.71
C SER A 9 16.40 28.99 9.51
N LEU A 10 17.11 28.66 8.42
CA LEU A 10 16.58 27.84 7.34
C LEU A 10 16.46 26.40 7.86
N ILE A 11 15.27 26.00 8.32
CA ILE A 11 14.98 24.60 8.60
C ILE A 11 14.85 23.90 7.26
N LEU A 12 15.91 23.20 6.85
CA LEU A 12 15.92 22.34 5.68
C LEU A 12 15.01 21.13 5.98
N GLY A 13 13.74 21.25 5.60
CA GLY A 13 12.78 20.15 5.71
C GLY A 13 13.31 18.95 4.94
N LEU A 14 13.59 17.86 5.66
CA LEU A 14 13.97 16.57 5.08
C LEU A 14 12.80 16.08 4.24
N LEU A 15 12.86 16.29 2.93
CA LEU A 15 11.92 15.70 1.98
C LEU A 15 12.13 14.18 2.03
N VAL A 16 11.32 13.49 2.85
CA VAL A 16 11.21 12.04 2.79
C VAL A 16 10.66 11.73 1.41
N GLN A 17 11.54 11.29 0.51
CA GLN A 17 11.15 10.75 -0.78
C GLN A 17 10.47 9.41 -0.50
N SER A 18 9.17 9.47 -0.19
CA SER A 18 8.32 8.28 -0.15
C SER A 18 8.25 7.78 -1.59
N THR A 19 9.16 6.90 -1.99
CA THR A 19 8.97 6.11 -3.20
C THR A 19 7.69 5.31 -2.98
N THR A 20 6.58 5.76 -3.57
CA THR A 20 5.30 5.08 -3.51
C THR A 20 5.46 3.78 -4.28
N ALA A 21 5.76 2.70 -3.56
CA ALA A 21 5.77 1.37 -4.15
C ALA A 21 4.35 1.06 -4.63
N ALA A 22 4.21 0.72 -5.92
CA ALA A 22 2.95 0.19 -6.43
C ALA A 22 2.66 -1.15 -5.75
N VAL A 23 1.43 -1.35 -5.32
CA VAL A 23 0.97 -2.54 -4.58
C VAL A 23 -0.13 -3.22 -5.36
N SER A 24 0.11 -4.47 -5.72
CA SER A 24 -0.94 -5.32 -6.29
C SER A 24 -1.77 -5.96 -5.18
N TYR A 25 -3.06 -6.09 -5.45
CA TYR A 25 -4.01 -6.83 -4.62
C TYR A 25 -4.71 -7.91 -5.44
N GLY A 26 -4.93 -9.06 -4.82
CA GLY A 26 -5.57 -10.19 -5.45
C GLY A 26 -6.02 -11.24 -4.43
N LYS A 27 -6.28 -12.46 -4.92
CA LYS A 27 -6.66 -13.60 -4.10
C LYS A 27 -5.88 -14.85 -4.46
N SER A 28 -5.63 -15.70 -3.46
CA SER A 28 -5.14 -17.06 -3.68
C SER A 28 -6.22 -17.93 -4.35
N SER A 29 -5.85 -19.13 -4.78
CA SER A 29 -6.79 -20.14 -5.28
C SER A 29 -7.83 -20.55 -4.23
N ALA A 30 -7.50 -20.43 -2.94
CA ALA A 30 -8.41 -20.66 -1.81
C ALA A 30 -9.28 -19.43 -1.48
N GLY A 31 -9.11 -18.31 -2.19
CA GLY A 31 -9.88 -17.08 -1.98
C GLY A 31 -9.34 -16.18 -0.86
N GLU A 32 -8.15 -16.45 -0.33
CA GLU A 32 -7.52 -15.57 0.68
C GLU A 32 -7.07 -14.26 0.05
N PRO A 33 -7.37 -13.10 0.64
CA PRO A 33 -6.88 -11.81 0.13
C PRO A 33 -5.36 -11.67 0.30
N LEU A 34 -4.68 -11.37 -0.81
CA LEU A 34 -3.23 -11.27 -0.92
C LEU A 34 -2.79 -9.89 -1.43
N VAL A 35 -1.63 -9.44 -0.98
CA VAL A 35 -0.97 -8.20 -1.41
C VAL A 35 0.53 -8.36 -1.57
N TRP A 36 1.10 -7.69 -2.57
CA TRP A 36 2.54 -7.68 -2.83
C TRP A 36 2.95 -6.40 -3.54
N ILE A 37 4.24 -6.09 -3.50
CA ILE A 37 4.81 -4.95 -4.23
C ILE A 37 4.91 -5.33 -5.70
N GLU A 38 4.55 -4.43 -6.61
CA GLU A 38 4.75 -4.69 -8.03
C GLU A 38 6.22 -4.88 -8.38
N GLY A 39 6.51 -5.92 -9.14
CA GLY A 39 7.88 -6.35 -9.46
C GLY A 39 8.42 -7.41 -8.51
N ASP A 40 7.85 -7.56 -7.30
CA ASP A 40 8.07 -8.74 -6.47
C ASP A 40 7.25 -9.93 -6.98
N SER A 41 7.68 -11.13 -6.62
CA SER A 41 6.92 -12.35 -6.91
C SER A 41 5.66 -12.44 -6.04
N GLU A 42 4.52 -12.61 -6.69
CA GLU A 42 3.21 -12.88 -6.10
C GLU A 42 3.17 -14.18 -5.28
N CYS A 43 4.11 -15.10 -5.51
CA CYS A 43 4.27 -16.32 -4.72
C CYS A 43 4.75 -16.04 -3.28
N GLN A 44 5.26 -14.83 -3.03
CA GLN A 44 5.65 -14.34 -1.71
C GLN A 44 4.66 -13.28 -1.18
N ALA A 45 3.45 -13.24 -1.74
CA ALA A 45 2.45 -12.29 -1.32
C ALA A 45 2.10 -12.45 0.16
N THR A 46 1.82 -11.31 0.79
CA THR A 46 1.38 -11.25 2.17
C THR A 46 -0.12 -11.48 2.21
N ARG A 47 -0.56 -12.44 3.03
CA ARG A 47 -1.97 -12.63 3.34
C ARG A 47 -2.45 -11.55 4.28
N ILE A 48 -3.54 -10.87 3.92
CA ILE A 48 -4.18 -9.87 4.80
C ILE A 48 -5.03 -10.58 5.85
N THR A 49 -5.92 -11.47 5.41
CA THR A 49 -6.89 -12.18 6.26
C THR A 49 -7.24 -13.54 5.66
N GLY A 50 -8.03 -14.34 6.39
CA GLY A 50 -8.51 -15.64 5.90
C GLY A 50 -9.53 -15.52 4.76
N SER A 51 -9.75 -16.60 4.03
CA SER A 51 -10.74 -16.66 2.94
C SER A 51 -12.14 -16.25 3.41
N GLY A 52 -12.85 -15.48 2.58
CA GLY A 52 -14.21 -14.98 2.87
C GLY A 52 -14.28 -13.78 3.82
N ASN A 53 -13.17 -13.39 4.48
CA ASN A 53 -13.14 -12.22 5.34
C ASN A 53 -12.88 -10.94 4.54
N ASN A 54 -13.41 -9.82 5.03
CA ASN A 54 -13.16 -8.50 4.46
C ASN A 54 -11.72 -8.05 4.76
N PRO A 55 -10.87 -7.74 3.75
CA PRO A 55 -9.49 -7.30 3.97
C PRO A 55 -9.34 -5.81 4.32
N CYS A 56 -10.42 -5.03 4.30
CA CYS A 56 -10.34 -3.60 4.56
C CYS A 56 -10.06 -3.26 6.02
N GLU A 57 -9.34 -2.16 6.21
CA GLU A 57 -8.92 -1.61 7.51
C GLU A 57 -8.08 -2.56 8.36
N ILE A 58 -7.63 -3.68 7.79
CA ILE A 58 -6.67 -4.59 8.39
C ILE A 58 -5.26 -4.14 7.96
N PRO A 59 -4.39 -3.71 8.91
CA PRO A 59 -3.03 -3.35 8.59
C PRO A 59 -2.21 -4.56 8.14
N PHE A 60 -1.42 -4.41 7.08
CA PHE A 60 -0.46 -5.41 6.61
C PHE A 60 0.89 -4.76 6.31
N LYS A 61 1.96 -5.51 6.55
CA LYS A 61 3.33 -5.06 6.32
C LYS A 61 3.89 -5.74 5.07
N LEU A 62 4.45 -4.95 4.15
CA LEU A 62 5.08 -5.47 2.93
C LEU A 62 6.61 -5.55 3.08
N ARG A 63 7.26 -6.20 2.10
CA ARG A 63 8.70 -6.48 2.11
C ARG A 63 9.58 -5.23 2.11
N ASN A 64 9.06 -4.10 1.62
CA ASN A 64 9.71 -2.79 1.73
C ASN A 64 9.76 -2.23 3.17
N GLY A 65 9.20 -2.95 4.15
CA GLY A 65 9.23 -2.58 5.55
C GLY A 65 8.11 -1.62 5.98
N PHE A 66 7.26 -1.18 5.05
CA PHE A 66 6.16 -0.27 5.33
C PHE A 66 4.86 -1.03 5.61
N THR A 67 4.01 -0.43 6.44
CA THR A 67 2.67 -0.89 6.74
C THR A 67 1.67 -0.13 5.88
N TYR A 68 0.62 -0.82 5.45
CA TYR A 68 -0.48 -0.28 4.65
C TYR A 68 -1.81 -0.86 5.12
N PHE A 69 -2.90 -0.30 4.65
CA PHE A 69 -4.23 -0.91 4.75
C PHE A 69 -5.10 -0.47 3.57
N LEU A 70 -6.15 -1.26 3.29
CA LEU A 70 -7.10 -1.00 2.21
C LEU A 70 -8.37 -0.36 2.75
N ARG A 71 -9.02 0.49 1.94
CA ARG A 71 -10.39 0.96 2.11
C ARG A 71 -11.19 0.75 0.83
N GLY A 72 -12.51 0.62 0.94
CA GLY A 72 -13.42 0.45 -0.21
C GLY A 72 -13.59 -1.00 -0.71
N CYS A 73 -13.17 -1.99 0.07
CA CYS A 73 -13.34 -3.41 -0.23
C CYS A 73 -14.84 -3.75 -0.30
N GLY A 74 -15.30 -4.20 -1.47
CA GLY A 74 -16.72 -4.49 -1.74
C GLY A 74 -17.52 -3.35 -2.39
N GLY A 75 -16.87 -2.22 -2.74
CA GLY A 75 -17.51 -1.07 -3.38
C GLY A 75 -16.98 -0.75 -4.80
N ALA A 76 -17.30 0.46 -5.29
CA ALA A 76 -16.96 0.95 -6.63
C ALA A 76 -15.49 1.41 -6.79
N GLY A 77 -14.66 1.29 -5.76
CA GLY A 77 -13.26 1.68 -5.81
C GLY A 77 -12.50 1.16 -4.60
N LEU A 78 -11.25 0.72 -4.84
CA LEU A 78 -10.31 0.29 -3.81
C LEU A 78 -9.24 1.36 -3.66
N THR A 79 -8.89 1.71 -2.43
CA THR A 79 -7.86 2.71 -2.14
C THR A 79 -6.87 2.16 -1.12
N LEU A 80 -5.59 2.39 -1.37
CA LEU A 80 -4.48 2.05 -0.50
C LEU A 80 -4.10 3.26 0.37
N PHE A 81 -3.92 3.02 1.66
CA PHE A 81 -3.43 3.98 2.63
C PHE A 81 -2.13 3.47 3.26
N ASN A 82 -1.26 4.40 3.65
CA ASN A 82 -0.08 4.10 4.46
C ASN A 82 -0.52 3.80 5.90
N GLY A 83 0.34 3.12 6.67
CA GLY A 83 0.04 2.73 8.06
C GLY A 83 -0.18 3.89 9.03
N ASP A 84 0.24 5.10 8.68
CA ASP A 84 -0.03 6.34 9.43
C ASP A 84 -1.40 6.97 9.08
N GLY A 85 -2.16 6.36 8.17
CA GLY A 85 -3.45 6.83 7.72
C GLY A 85 -3.41 7.83 6.56
N SER A 86 -2.22 8.22 6.09
CA SER A 86 -2.08 9.08 4.92
C SER A 86 -2.46 8.34 3.64
N PHE A 87 -3.02 9.07 2.66
CA PHE A 87 -3.35 8.53 1.35
C PHE A 87 -2.09 8.03 0.63
N ASN A 88 -2.19 6.86 -0.01
CA ASN A 88 -1.13 6.35 -0.89
C ASN A 88 -1.56 6.38 -2.35
N ALA A 89 -2.56 5.56 -2.73
CA ALA A 89 -2.97 5.42 -4.12
C ALA A 89 -4.43 4.97 -4.27
N ASN A 90 -5.09 5.41 -5.33
CA ASN A 90 -6.33 4.80 -5.80
C ASN A 90 -5.98 3.60 -6.68
N CYS A 91 -6.64 2.47 -6.43
CA CYS A 91 -6.37 1.26 -7.17
C CYS A 91 -7.25 1.20 -8.42
N SER A 92 -6.68 0.66 -9.49
CA SER A 92 -7.38 0.39 -10.75
C SER A 92 -7.62 -1.12 -10.91
N PRO A 93 -8.74 -1.56 -11.51
CA PRO A 93 -8.98 -2.96 -11.79
C PRO A 93 -7.86 -3.55 -12.65
N SER A 94 -7.38 -4.73 -12.29
CA SER A 94 -6.34 -5.47 -13.02
C SER A 94 -6.63 -6.95 -12.87
N SER A 95 -7.21 -7.57 -13.90
CA SER A 95 -7.54 -9.00 -13.88
C SER A 95 -6.45 -9.80 -14.58
N LYS A 96 -5.62 -10.49 -13.79
CA LYS A 96 -4.56 -11.37 -14.30
C LYS A 96 -4.47 -12.62 -13.44
N THR A 97 -4.34 -13.78 -14.08
CA THR A 97 -3.92 -15.00 -13.40
C THR A 97 -2.39 -15.06 -13.46
N LEU A 98 -1.77 -15.17 -12.29
CA LEU A 98 -0.33 -15.18 -12.11
C LEU A 98 0.14 -16.56 -11.63
N ALA A 99 1.43 -16.72 -11.34
CA ALA A 99 1.96 -17.96 -10.80
C ALA A 99 1.41 -18.25 -9.39
N CYS A 100 1.67 -19.46 -8.91
CA CYS A 100 1.26 -19.92 -7.58
C CYS A 100 -0.25 -19.84 -7.30
N GLY A 101 -1.08 -19.80 -8.35
CA GLY A 101 -2.54 -19.76 -8.24
C GLY A 101 -3.11 -18.42 -7.80
N VAL A 102 -2.32 -17.34 -7.85
CA VAL A 102 -2.77 -16.00 -7.50
C VAL A 102 -3.57 -15.38 -8.65
N LYS A 103 -4.72 -14.81 -8.33
CA LYS A 103 -5.51 -13.98 -9.24
C LYS A 103 -5.39 -12.54 -8.79
N GLN A 104 -4.66 -11.72 -9.54
CA GLN A 104 -4.66 -10.28 -9.35
C GLN A 104 -6.03 -9.73 -9.71
N GLU A 105 -6.52 -8.81 -8.88
CA GLU A 105 -7.81 -8.13 -9.07
C GLU A 105 -7.62 -6.62 -9.20
N TRP A 106 -6.62 -6.05 -8.53
CA TRP A 106 -6.38 -4.61 -8.48
C TRP A 106 -4.89 -4.27 -8.52
N ARG A 107 -4.59 -3.09 -9.03
CA ARG A 107 -3.28 -2.46 -8.99
C ARG A 107 -3.42 -1.10 -8.33
N CYS A 108 -2.79 -0.95 -7.18
CA CYS A 108 -2.44 0.31 -6.54
C CYS A 108 -0.92 0.51 -6.77
#